data_AF-A0A2E3REV9-F1
#
_entry.id   AF-A0A2E3REV9-F1
#
_cell.length_a   1.000
_cell.length_b   1.000
_cell.length_c   1.000
_cell.angle_alpha   90.00
_cell.angle_beta   90.00
_cell.angle_gamma   90.00
#
_symmetry.space_group_name_H-M   'P 1'
#
loop_
_entity.id
_entity.type
_entity.pdbx_description
1 polymer ?
#
loop_
_entity_poly.entity_id
_entity_poly.type
_entity_poly.pdbx_seq_one_letter_code
_entity_poly.pdbx_strand_id
1 'polypeptide(L)'
;MSIFYRCAMKLIFKFLLVTLFIGEIKAEDTQLPKPESESVKQAVEDIREAYAEDYKDAEQGTRNKHNLALKLTSAAEEENDAAVQFALFKEAIRLLADAQQADDLIKTTDDMAERFKIDDLKIKVYFLKKIAGETKRRSSDRHNLNAMQIVTDQAIARDQYDKALEILAAVISMGERTKDRKLLREYETIIDVTRQEAQQFQAVQDARQVLDEKPLDATANQTVGEWYCLKKNRWDEGVTYLALGEQAEMKALSRLDLKPEKNSDDLVRVGNLCWQLAEERPDNATAFKNRAVFWYQQVQPLLSGVTKKKIGNRIASWQSENEDAPAEAEPKKSPKEEQEPLLAKRPKPLGKVKPLRWDAPKNLAGTSLLSRNGRVVMRAGQPMIQVAGKNDIYLHPYRDPGRSVLVYDLDGRYRSLTGAAGVPEIPGMPRPESEITFSVIRDGKTTEISRTSSRGKRSFEPFELDVTGVKQLVLSTQCRGNFLGCFAFWFNPVLSPEPVRSLD
;
A
#
# COMPACT_ATOMS: atom_id res chain seq x y z
N MET A 1 -65.87 44.51 -19.65
CA MET A 1 -66.42 43.15 -19.73
C MET A 1 -65.72 42.30 -18.67
N SER A 2 -66.45 41.99 -17.58
CA SER A 2 -66.16 41.09 -16.44
C SER A 2 -64.84 41.22 -15.67
N ILE A 3 -64.76 41.59 -14.38
CA ILE A 3 -65.34 40.99 -13.15
C ILE A 3 -64.82 39.55 -12.89
N PHE A 4 -63.97 39.47 -11.84
CA PHE A 4 -63.76 38.40 -10.85
C PHE A 4 -63.24 37.01 -11.28
N TYR A 5 -62.10 36.59 -10.72
CA TYR A 5 -61.95 35.59 -9.63
C TYR A 5 -60.45 35.20 -9.54
N ARG A 6 -59.65 35.82 -8.66
CA ARG A 6 -59.33 35.38 -7.28
C ARG A 6 -58.81 33.93 -7.17
N CYS A 7 -57.49 33.80 -6.98
CA CYS A 7 -56.98 33.42 -5.65
C CYS A 7 -55.54 33.90 -5.46
N ALA A 8 -55.38 34.75 -4.45
CA ALA A 8 -54.11 35.22 -3.94
C ALA A 8 -53.52 34.19 -2.97
N MET A 9 -52.20 34.05 -2.90
CA MET A 9 -51.40 34.27 -1.68
C MET A 9 -49.97 33.71 -1.80
N LYS A 10 -49.02 34.59 -1.46
CA LYS A 10 -47.71 34.30 -0.84
C LYS A 10 -46.63 33.65 -1.71
N LEU A 11 -45.34 33.97 -1.62
CA LEU A 11 -44.53 35.06 -1.05
C LEU A 11 -43.07 34.62 -1.37
N ILE A 12 -42.21 35.55 -1.80
CA ILE A 12 -40.77 35.66 -1.47
C ILE A 12 -39.77 34.60 -2.03
N PHE A 13 -38.93 35.12 -2.95
CA PHE A 13 -37.45 35.09 -2.96
C PHE A 13 -36.73 33.73 -2.81
N LYS A 14 -36.03 33.31 -3.88
CA LYS A 14 -34.78 32.54 -3.77
C LYS A 14 -33.82 32.85 -4.93
N PHE A 15 -32.74 33.52 -4.58
CA PHE A 15 -31.41 33.42 -5.20
C PHE A 15 -30.95 31.94 -5.22
N LEU A 16 -30.23 31.52 -6.27
CA LEU A 16 -29.06 30.61 -6.19
C LEU A 16 -28.45 30.47 -7.60
N LEU A 17 -27.30 31.09 -7.87
CA LEU A 17 -25.95 30.54 -7.67
C LEU A 17 -25.54 29.61 -8.83
N VAL A 18 -24.74 30.17 -9.73
CA VAL A 18 -23.93 29.46 -10.71
C VAL A 18 -22.90 28.64 -9.93
N THR A 19 -23.03 27.32 -9.94
CA THR A 19 -22.02 26.41 -9.39
C THR A 19 -21.15 25.84 -10.52
N LEU A 20 -19.88 26.24 -10.51
CA LEU A 20 -18.80 25.49 -11.13
C LEU A 20 -18.80 24.07 -10.56
N PHE A 21 -18.90 23.07 -11.44
CA PHE A 21 -18.66 21.68 -11.10
C PHE A 21 -17.15 21.47 -10.93
N ILE A 22 -16.67 21.50 -9.68
CA ILE A 22 -15.42 20.85 -9.30
C ILE A 22 -15.78 19.42 -8.93
N GLY A 23 -15.42 18.47 -9.79
CA GLY A 23 -15.53 17.05 -9.46
C GLY A 23 -14.42 16.66 -8.49
N GLU A 24 -14.78 15.97 -7.41
CA GLU A 24 -13.82 15.35 -6.50
C GLU A 24 -13.05 14.25 -7.23
N ILE A 25 -11.78 14.52 -7.46
CA ILE A 25 -10.76 13.61 -7.92
C ILE A 25 -10.49 12.64 -6.75
N LYS A 26 -10.85 11.36 -6.92
CA LYS A 26 -10.21 10.25 -6.18
C LYS A 26 -8.71 10.47 -6.25
N ALA A 27 -7.95 10.27 -5.16
CA ALA A 27 -6.49 10.36 -5.13
C ALA A 27 -5.86 9.51 -6.25
N GLU A 28 -5.79 10.15 -7.42
CA GLU A 28 -4.99 9.81 -8.57
C GLU A 28 -3.55 10.05 -8.13
N ASP A 29 -2.61 9.37 -8.76
CA ASP A 29 -1.18 9.56 -8.47
C ASP A 29 -0.79 11.00 -8.85
N THR A 30 -1.00 11.95 -7.93
CA THR A 30 -0.93 13.41 -8.15
C THR A 30 0.49 13.90 -8.37
N GLN A 31 1.48 13.05 -8.11
CA GLN A 31 2.89 13.35 -8.33
C GLN A 31 3.21 13.36 -9.83
N LEU A 32 3.88 14.41 -10.27
CA LEU A 32 4.44 14.50 -11.62
C LEU A 32 5.55 13.46 -11.81
N PRO A 33 5.72 12.89 -13.01
CA PRO A 33 6.91 12.11 -13.30
C PRO A 33 8.17 12.97 -13.13
N LYS A 34 9.29 12.36 -12.76
CA LYS A 34 10.58 13.06 -12.74
C LYS A 34 10.85 13.67 -14.13
N PRO A 35 11.14 14.98 -14.25
CA PRO A 35 11.41 15.62 -15.53
C PRO A 35 12.64 15.05 -16.23
N GLU A 36 12.70 15.24 -17.55
CA GLU A 36 13.82 14.77 -18.38
C GLU A 36 15.14 15.38 -17.94
N SER A 37 16.22 14.60 -18.02
CA SER A 37 17.52 15.04 -17.51
C SER A 37 18.08 16.28 -18.20
N GLU A 38 17.77 16.46 -19.49
CA GLU A 38 18.30 17.58 -20.27
C GLU A 38 17.59 18.88 -19.96
N SER A 39 16.25 18.87 -19.82
CA SER A 39 15.51 20.06 -19.38
C SER A 39 15.89 20.49 -17.96
N VAL A 40 16.12 19.53 -17.06
CA VAL A 40 16.62 19.84 -15.71
C VAL A 40 18.02 20.46 -15.75
N LYS A 41 18.91 20.04 -16.67
CA LYS A 41 20.24 20.65 -16.79
C LYS A 41 20.12 22.09 -17.28
N GLN A 42 19.35 22.33 -18.34
CA GLN A 42 19.13 23.68 -18.86
C GLN A 42 18.55 24.59 -17.78
N ALA A 43 17.52 24.12 -17.07
CA ALA A 43 16.93 24.87 -15.96
C ALA A 43 17.96 25.19 -14.85
N VAL A 44 18.88 24.27 -14.52
CA VAL A 44 19.95 24.56 -13.55
C VAL A 44 20.90 25.65 -14.07
N GLU A 45 21.23 25.66 -15.36
CA GLU A 45 22.06 26.72 -15.96
C GLU A 45 21.35 28.07 -15.88
N ASP A 46 20.08 28.13 -16.28
CA ASP A 46 19.25 29.34 -16.23
C ASP A 46 19.09 29.86 -14.80
N ILE A 47 18.87 28.97 -13.82
CA ILE A 47 18.81 29.32 -12.39
C ILE A 47 20.16 29.89 -11.91
N ARG A 48 21.29 29.29 -12.33
CA ARG A 48 22.61 29.79 -11.92
C ARG A 48 22.93 31.15 -12.53
N GLU A 49 22.47 31.41 -13.75
CA GLU A 49 22.56 32.72 -14.37
C GLU A 49 21.67 33.74 -13.63
N ALA A 50 20.39 33.41 -13.40
CA ALA A 50 19.43 34.31 -12.75
C ALA A 50 19.80 34.66 -11.30
N TYR A 51 20.44 33.74 -10.58
CA TYR A 51 20.86 33.91 -9.19
C TYR A 51 22.39 34.08 -9.05
N ALA A 52 23.10 34.50 -10.09
CA ALA A 52 24.57 34.52 -10.13
C ALA A 52 25.22 35.26 -8.94
N GLU A 53 24.71 36.44 -8.57
CA GLU A 53 25.22 37.19 -7.41
C GLU A 53 24.89 36.49 -6.07
N ASP A 54 23.73 35.86 -5.94
CA ASP A 54 23.41 35.08 -4.74
C ASP A 54 24.34 33.86 -4.62
N TYR A 55 24.66 33.18 -5.74
CA TYR A 55 25.61 32.06 -5.75
C TYR A 55 27.02 32.51 -5.35
N LYS A 56 27.46 33.67 -5.83
CA LYS A 56 28.75 34.26 -5.45
C LYS A 56 28.79 34.65 -3.96
N ASP A 57 27.68 35.14 -3.41
CA ASP A 57 27.56 35.39 -1.96
C ASP A 57 27.54 34.07 -1.16
N ALA A 58 26.88 33.04 -1.67
CA ALA A 58 26.85 31.71 -1.07
C ALA A 58 28.25 31.06 -0.94
N GLU A 59 29.19 31.39 -1.83
CA GLU A 59 30.58 30.94 -1.71
C GLU A 59 31.30 31.50 -0.47
N GLN A 60 30.81 32.61 0.11
CA GLN A 60 31.46 33.28 1.24
C GLN A 60 31.23 32.58 2.58
N GLY A 61 30.27 31.65 2.69
CA GLY A 61 30.07 30.90 3.93
C GLY A 61 28.80 30.07 3.98
N THR A 62 28.74 29.15 4.95
CA THR A 62 27.60 28.22 5.11
C THR A 62 26.28 28.93 5.39
N ARG A 63 26.30 30.06 6.11
CA ARG A 63 25.10 30.89 6.34
C ARG A 63 24.53 31.45 5.03
N ASN A 64 25.38 31.91 4.12
CA ASN A 64 24.95 32.47 2.85
C ASN A 64 24.41 31.37 1.92
N LYS A 65 25.03 30.18 1.93
CA LYS A 65 24.48 28.99 1.25
C LYS A 65 23.08 28.63 1.75
N HIS A 66 22.88 28.64 3.07
CA HIS A 66 21.57 28.37 3.67
C HIS A 66 20.53 29.40 3.23
N ASN A 67 20.87 30.69 3.28
CA ASN A 67 19.98 31.76 2.84
C ASN A 67 19.57 31.60 1.36
N LEU A 68 20.53 31.33 0.47
CA LEU A 68 20.21 31.07 -0.93
C LEU A 68 19.35 29.82 -1.09
N ALA A 69 19.64 28.75 -0.35
CA ALA A 69 18.83 27.54 -0.43
C ALA A 69 17.36 27.80 -0.05
N LEU A 70 17.10 28.53 1.04
CA LEU A 70 15.74 28.91 1.43
C LEU A 70 15.06 29.77 0.35
N LYS A 71 15.79 30.70 -0.26
CA LYS A 71 15.30 31.52 -1.40
C LYS A 71 14.91 30.65 -2.59
N LEU A 72 15.71 29.64 -2.93
CA LEU A 72 15.41 28.70 -4.02
C LEU A 72 14.25 27.77 -3.68
N THR A 73 14.12 27.32 -2.43
CA THR A 73 12.97 26.54 -1.97
C THR A 73 11.67 27.34 -2.12
N SER A 74 11.64 28.59 -1.66
CA SER A 74 10.46 29.45 -1.84
C SER A 74 10.16 29.73 -3.31
N ALA A 75 11.18 29.95 -4.14
CA ALA A 75 10.97 30.09 -5.59
C ALA A 75 10.39 28.80 -6.21
N ALA A 76 10.83 27.63 -5.76
CA ALA A 76 10.30 26.35 -6.22
C ALA A 76 8.81 26.18 -5.85
N GLU A 77 8.38 26.71 -4.70
CA GLU A 77 6.97 26.62 -4.28
C GLU A 77 6.02 27.40 -5.20
N GLU A 78 6.49 28.47 -5.82
CA GLU A 78 5.72 29.35 -6.72
C GLU A 78 5.90 29.01 -8.21
N GLU A 79 6.86 28.15 -8.55
CA GLU A 79 7.19 27.79 -9.92
C GLU A 79 6.19 26.80 -10.52
N ASN A 80 5.77 27.07 -11.76
CA ASN A 80 4.80 26.25 -12.51
C ASN A 80 5.47 25.36 -13.57
N ASP A 81 6.65 25.73 -14.07
CA ASP A 81 7.41 24.86 -14.96
C ASP A 81 8.02 23.69 -14.16
N ALA A 82 7.64 22.47 -14.50
CA ALA A 82 8.05 21.27 -13.78
C ALA A 82 9.57 21.05 -13.79
N ALA A 83 10.26 21.39 -14.88
CA ALA A 83 11.71 21.20 -14.97
C ALA A 83 12.45 22.25 -14.14
N VAL A 84 11.99 23.51 -14.17
CA VAL A 84 12.54 24.61 -13.36
C VAL A 84 12.27 24.37 -11.88
N GLN A 85 11.05 24.02 -11.50
CA GLN A 85 10.69 23.69 -10.12
C GLN A 85 11.55 22.54 -9.57
N PHE A 86 11.72 21.47 -10.34
CA PHE A 86 12.58 20.34 -9.97
C PHE A 86 14.05 20.77 -9.81
N ALA A 87 14.56 21.61 -10.72
CA ALA A 87 15.92 22.14 -10.67
C ALA A 87 16.16 23.05 -9.46
N LEU A 88 15.19 23.90 -9.09
CA LEU A 88 15.23 24.75 -7.90
C LEU A 88 15.33 23.91 -6.63
N PHE A 89 14.45 22.91 -6.44
CA PHE A 89 14.55 21.99 -5.30
C PHE A 89 15.90 21.28 -5.26
N LYS A 90 16.39 20.80 -6.41
CA LYS A 90 17.66 20.09 -6.51
C LYS A 90 18.84 20.97 -6.09
N GLU A 91 18.92 22.22 -6.55
CA GLU A 91 19.98 23.14 -6.14
C GLU A 91 19.83 23.58 -4.67
N ALA A 92 18.61 23.79 -4.19
CA ALA A 92 18.34 24.08 -2.78
C ALA A 92 18.85 22.96 -1.86
N ILE A 93 18.48 21.71 -2.13
CA ILE A 93 18.94 20.52 -1.39
C ILE A 93 20.46 20.43 -1.38
N ARG A 94 21.12 20.68 -2.53
CA ARG A 94 22.58 20.68 -2.63
C ARG A 94 23.21 21.75 -1.72
N LEU A 95 22.68 22.97 -1.75
CA LEU A 95 23.16 24.08 -0.93
C LEU A 95 22.93 23.83 0.57
N LEU A 96 21.80 23.22 0.95
CA LEU A 96 21.51 22.83 2.34
C LEU A 96 22.51 21.78 2.85
N ALA A 97 22.87 20.81 2.00
CA ALA A 97 23.92 19.84 2.33
C ALA A 97 25.28 20.52 2.52
N ASP A 98 25.66 21.41 1.60
CA ASP A 98 26.91 22.20 1.68
C ASP A 98 26.92 23.16 2.89
N ALA A 99 25.75 23.57 3.38
CA ALA A 99 25.55 24.38 4.57
C ALA A 99 25.42 23.56 5.86
N GLN A 100 25.41 22.22 5.76
CA GLN A 100 25.17 21.27 6.86
C GLN A 100 23.85 21.53 7.62
N GLN A 101 22.78 21.87 6.90
CA GLN A 101 21.44 22.09 7.45
C GLN A 101 20.55 20.87 7.16
N ALA A 102 20.63 19.84 8.01
CA ALA A 102 19.98 18.56 7.75
C ALA A 102 18.44 18.62 7.83
N ASP A 103 17.87 19.39 8.78
CA ASP A 103 16.42 19.48 8.96
C ASP A 103 15.74 20.10 7.74
N ASP A 104 16.24 21.24 7.27
CA ASP A 104 15.74 21.90 6.07
C ASP A 104 15.97 21.06 4.81
N LEU A 105 17.07 20.28 4.75
CA LEU A 105 17.33 19.36 3.65
C LEU A 105 16.25 18.27 3.58
N ILE A 106 15.91 17.67 4.72
CA ILE A 106 14.87 16.64 4.81
C ILE A 106 13.54 17.23 4.36
N LYS A 107 13.16 18.38 4.94
CA LYS A 107 11.91 19.07 4.59
C LYS A 107 11.84 19.41 3.11
N THR A 108 12.87 20.04 2.55
CA THR A 108 12.91 20.41 1.12
C THR A 108 12.83 19.18 0.21
N THR A 109 13.41 18.05 0.65
CA THR A 109 13.29 16.78 -0.09
C THR A 109 11.88 16.19 0.00
N ASP A 110 11.21 16.32 1.15
CA ASP A 110 9.80 15.94 1.31
C ASP A 110 8.89 16.81 0.42
N ASP A 111 9.06 18.12 0.42
CA ASP A 111 8.32 19.06 -0.42
C ASP A 111 8.50 18.77 -1.93
N MET A 112 9.70 18.32 -2.32
CA MET A 112 10.00 17.85 -3.67
C MET A 112 9.31 16.51 -3.96
N ALA A 113 9.29 15.59 -3.00
CA ALA A 113 8.67 14.29 -3.13
C ALA A 113 7.14 14.36 -3.17
N GLU A 114 6.51 15.35 -2.53
CA GLU A 114 5.07 15.59 -2.65
C GLU A 114 4.65 15.93 -4.09
N ARG A 115 5.55 16.56 -4.86
CA ARG A 115 5.29 17.00 -6.24
C ARG A 115 5.77 16.03 -7.30
N PHE A 116 6.88 15.32 -7.07
CA PHE A 116 7.52 14.49 -8.08
C PHE A 116 7.67 13.04 -7.63
N LYS A 117 7.53 12.09 -8.55
CA LYS A 117 7.83 10.67 -8.33
C LYS A 117 9.34 10.45 -8.23
N ILE A 118 9.88 10.51 -7.02
CA ILE A 118 11.31 10.35 -6.72
C ILE A 118 11.53 9.37 -5.55
N ASP A 119 12.74 8.79 -5.48
CA ASP A 119 13.21 8.06 -4.30
C ASP A 119 13.77 9.08 -3.28
N ASP A 120 12.88 9.63 -2.46
CA ASP A 120 13.19 10.64 -1.45
C ASP A 120 14.25 10.16 -0.45
N LEU A 121 14.13 8.90 0.03
CA LEU A 121 15.10 8.33 0.96
C LEU A 121 16.49 8.26 0.36
N LYS A 122 16.62 7.85 -0.91
CA LYS A 122 17.92 7.80 -1.56
C LYS A 122 18.58 9.18 -1.62
N ILE A 123 17.80 10.24 -1.85
CA ILE A 123 18.30 11.62 -1.85
C ILE A 123 18.74 12.03 -0.44
N LYS A 124 17.88 11.84 0.57
CA LYS A 124 18.19 12.15 1.98
C LYS A 124 19.44 11.42 2.45
N VAL A 125 19.53 10.10 2.24
CA VAL A 125 20.68 9.27 2.61
C VAL A 125 21.96 9.78 1.97
N TYR A 126 21.93 10.06 0.66
CA TYR A 126 23.09 10.56 -0.06
C TYR A 126 23.64 11.86 0.56
N PHE A 127 22.78 12.85 0.80
CA PHE A 127 23.22 14.14 1.31
C PHE A 127 23.52 14.13 2.82
N LEU A 128 22.80 13.35 3.63
CA LEU A 128 23.11 13.20 5.05
C LEU A 128 24.48 12.53 5.26
N LYS A 129 24.83 11.54 4.43
CA LYS A 129 26.19 10.97 4.43
C LYS A 129 27.25 12.00 4.06
N LYS A 130 26.95 12.90 3.11
CA LYS A 130 27.83 14.02 2.78
C LYS A 130 28.02 14.96 3.97
N ILE A 131 26.94 15.37 4.64
CA ILE A 131 26.99 16.18 5.86
C ILE A 131 27.87 15.49 6.91
N ALA A 132 27.61 14.21 7.22
CA ALA A 132 28.40 13.43 8.18
C ALA A 132 29.89 13.36 7.80
N GLY A 133 30.20 13.23 6.51
CA GLY A 133 31.57 13.23 5.99
C GLY A 133 32.30 14.57 6.17
N GLU A 134 31.57 15.69 6.06
CA GLU A 134 32.12 17.05 6.13
C GLU A 134 32.12 17.67 7.54
N THR A 135 31.41 17.09 8.51
CA THR A 135 31.35 17.61 9.89
C THR A 135 32.71 17.45 10.61
N LYS A 136 33.50 18.52 10.73
CA LYS A 136 34.89 18.46 11.24
C LYS A 136 35.07 18.55 12.76
N ARG A 137 34.06 19.01 13.50
CA ARG A 137 34.12 19.21 14.95
C ARG A 137 33.28 18.16 15.65
N ARG A 138 33.57 17.90 16.93
CA ARG A 138 32.64 17.13 17.78
C ARG A 138 31.25 17.75 17.64
N SER A 139 30.25 16.92 17.38
CA SER A 139 28.88 17.37 17.31
C SER A 139 28.44 17.79 18.71
N SER A 140 28.63 19.07 19.03
CA SER A 140 27.81 19.72 20.07
C SER A 140 26.40 19.97 19.57
N ASP A 141 26.23 19.93 18.25
CA ASP A 141 25.00 20.24 17.55
C ASP A 141 24.21 18.95 17.25
N ARG A 142 23.28 18.62 18.16
CA ARG A 142 22.44 17.43 18.08
C ARG A 142 21.44 17.47 16.93
N HIS A 143 21.18 18.63 16.32
CA HIS A 143 20.16 18.76 15.27
C HIS A 143 20.45 17.85 14.06
N ASN A 144 21.68 17.91 13.51
CA ASN A 144 22.05 17.04 12.39
C ASN A 144 22.05 15.54 12.75
N LEU A 145 22.38 15.18 13.98
CA LEU A 145 22.30 13.79 14.46
C LEU A 145 20.84 13.33 14.57
N ASN A 146 19.96 14.17 15.14
CA ASN A 146 18.54 13.89 15.23
C ASN A 146 17.92 13.72 13.83
N ALA A 147 18.29 14.57 12.88
CA ALA A 147 17.87 14.47 11.49
C ALA A 147 18.31 13.15 10.84
N MET A 148 19.57 12.73 11.07
CA MET A 148 20.07 11.43 10.59
C MET A 148 19.34 10.25 11.23
N GLN A 149 19.00 10.36 12.52
CA GLN A 149 18.20 9.35 13.22
C GLN A 149 16.79 9.26 12.63
N ILE A 150 16.11 10.40 12.40
CA ILE A 150 14.78 10.44 11.77
C ILE A 150 14.79 9.70 10.41
N VAL A 151 15.78 9.95 9.55
CA VAL A 151 15.86 9.27 8.24
C VAL A 151 16.23 7.80 8.38
N THR A 152 17.03 7.43 9.38
CA THR A 152 17.31 6.03 9.71
C THR A 152 16.02 5.30 10.10
N ASP A 153 15.21 5.90 10.96
CA ASP A 153 13.93 5.34 11.40
C ASP A 153 12.93 5.26 10.23
N GLN A 154 12.88 6.27 9.36
CA GLN A 154 12.08 6.22 8.12
C GLN A 154 12.52 5.08 7.20
N ALA A 155 13.82 4.84 7.06
CA ALA A 155 14.36 3.76 6.23
C ALA A 155 14.04 2.39 6.83
N ILE A 156 14.21 2.21 8.15
CA ILE A 156 13.81 0.99 8.87
C ILE A 156 12.30 0.77 8.73
N ALA A 157 11.49 1.81 8.90
CA ALA A 157 10.06 1.73 8.69
C ALA A 157 9.77 1.25 7.26
N ARG A 158 10.38 1.83 6.23
CA ARG A 158 10.13 1.44 4.82
C ARG A 158 10.81 0.12 4.40
N ASP A 159 11.31 -0.67 5.36
CA ASP A 159 12.06 -1.92 5.18
C ASP A 159 13.31 -1.77 4.28
N GLN A 160 13.88 -0.55 4.23
CA GLN A 160 15.11 -0.19 3.49
C GLN A 160 16.30 -0.19 4.45
N TYR A 161 16.57 -1.37 5.03
CA TYR A 161 17.63 -1.55 6.03
C TYR A 161 19.03 -1.25 5.49
N ASP A 162 19.27 -1.47 4.20
CA ASP A 162 20.49 -1.08 3.50
C ASP A 162 20.77 0.42 3.66
N LYS A 163 19.77 1.27 3.38
CA LYS A 163 19.88 2.72 3.52
C LYS A 163 20.02 3.18 4.97
N ALA A 164 19.32 2.53 5.91
CA ALA A 164 19.48 2.80 7.33
C ALA A 164 20.92 2.53 7.80
N LEU A 165 21.48 1.37 7.41
CA LEU A 165 22.85 0.98 7.75
C LEU A 165 23.89 1.92 7.12
N GLU A 166 23.64 2.45 5.91
CA GLU A 166 24.52 3.44 5.28
C GLU A 166 24.61 4.75 6.10
N ILE A 167 23.50 5.25 6.64
CA ILE A 167 23.49 6.45 7.50
C ILE A 167 24.21 6.16 8.80
N LEU A 168 23.89 5.05 9.47
CA LEU A 168 24.49 4.67 10.75
C LEU A 168 26.01 4.50 10.62
N ALA A 169 26.49 3.87 9.55
CA ALA A 169 27.91 3.75 9.27
C ALA A 169 28.58 5.12 9.09
N ALA A 170 27.91 6.06 8.40
CA ALA A 170 28.44 7.43 8.24
C ALA A 170 28.51 8.20 9.57
N VAL A 171 27.54 8.01 10.47
CA VAL A 171 27.58 8.60 11.82
C VAL A 171 28.72 8.02 12.65
N ILE A 172 28.93 6.70 12.59
CA ILE A 172 30.05 6.05 13.28
C ILE A 172 31.38 6.60 12.76
N SER A 173 31.60 6.63 11.44
CA SER A 173 32.83 7.21 10.86
C SER A 173 33.03 8.69 11.22
N MET A 174 31.94 9.47 11.31
CA MET A 174 31.98 10.84 11.82
C MET A 174 32.42 10.87 13.30
N GLY A 175 31.91 9.99 14.15
CA GLY A 175 32.30 9.84 15.55
C GLY A 175 33.77 9.50 15.73
N GLU A 176 34.30 8.58 14.90
CA GLU A 176 35.72 8.20 14.90
C GLU A 176 36.60 9.40 14.57
N ARG A 177 36.28 10.08 13.46
CA ARG A 177 37.04 11.23 12.95
C ARG A 177 37.02 12.43 13.91
N THR A 178 35.89 12.66 14.58
CA THR A 178 35.73 13.74 15.57
C THR A 178 36.17 13.35 16.98
N LYS A 179 36.57 12.07 17.18
CA LYS A 179 36.97 11.49 18.47
C LYS A 179 35.88 11.65 19.53
N ASP A 180 34.62 11.45 19.13
CA ASP A 180 33.45 11.47 20.01
C ASP A 180 33.10 10.04 20.47
N ARG A 181 33.66 9.64 21.61
CA ARG A 181 33.49 8.28 22.16
C ARG A 181 32.06 8.00 22.62
N LYS A 182 31.28 9.03 22.97
CA LYS A 182 29.89 8.83 23.42
C LYS A 182 29.03 8.49 22.21
N LEU A 183 29.18 9.26 21.14
CA LEU A 183 28.49 9.03 19.88
C LEU A 183 28.78 7.63 19.31
N LEU A 184 30.04 7.20 19.34
CA LEU A 184 30.44 5.86 18.88
C LEU A 184 29.68 4.75 19.60
N ARG A 185 29.70 4.73 20.95
CA ARG A 185 29.03 3.69 21.73
C ARG A 185 27.52 3.66 21.49
N GLU A 186 26.91 4.84 21.37
CA GLU A 186 25.48 4.98 21.10
C GLU A 186 25.13 4.38 19.74
N TYR A 187 25.85 4.77 18.68
CA TYR A 187 25.53 4.32 17.32
C TYR A 187 26.04 2.91 16.98
N GLU A 188 27.07 2.39 17.68
CA GLU A 188 27.46 0.97 17.63
C GLU A 188 26.31 0.08 18.11
N THR A 189 25.62 0.49 19.18
CA THR A 189 24.45 -0.25 19.69
C THR A 189 23.30 -0.22 18.67
N ILE A 190 23.01 0.96 18.10
CA ILE A 190 21.92 1.14 17.12
C ILE A 190 22.20 0.35 15.83
N ILE A 191 23.43 0.40 15.31
CA ILE A 191 23.78 -0.33 14.08
C ILE A 191 23.71 -1.84 14.26
N ASP A 192 24.09 -2.37 15.43
CA ASP A 192 24.03 -3.81 15.69
C ASP A 192 22.59 -4.32 15.81
N VAL A 193 21.71 -3.58 16.49
CA VAL A 193 20.27 -3.88 16.51
C VAL A 193 19.69 -3.82 15.09
N THR A 194 20.05 -2.79 14.32
CA THR A 194 19.57 -2.63 12.94
C THR A 194 20.07 -3.76 12.03
N ARG A 195 21.30 -4.25 12.21
CA ARG A 195 21.84 -5.40 11.47
C ARG A 195 21.10 -6.69 11.80
N GLN A 196 20.78 -6.93 13.07
CA GLN A 196 19.98 -8.10 13.46
C GLN A 196 18.59 -8.05 12.82
N GLU A 197 17.96 -6.88 12.83
CA GLU A 197 16.65 -6.71 12.18
C GLU A 197 16.74 -6.87 10.64
N ALA A 198 17.81 -6.36 10.02
CA ALA A 198 18.08 -6.56 8.59
C ALA A 198 18.24 -8.05 8.23
N GLN A 199 18.91 -8.84 9.07
CA GLN A 199 19.04 -10.29 8.89
C GLN A 199 17.69 -11.01 8.99
N GLN A 200 16.84 -10.61 9.95
CA GLN A 200 15.48 -11.14 10.05
C GLN A 200 14.65 -10.77 8.79
N PHE A 201 14.80 -9.54 8.30
CA PHE A 201 14.14 -9.12 7.07
C PHE A 201 14.67 -9.86 5.83
N GLN A 202 15.96 -10.24 5.80
CA GLN A 202 16.49 -11.07 4.71
C GLN A 202 15.76 -12.41 4.64
N ALA A 203 15.49 -13.06 5.78
CA ALA A 203 14.68 -14.29 5.80
C ALA A 203 13.26 -14.07 5.24
N VAL A 204 12.69 -12.87 5.42
CA VAL A 204 11.40 -12.49 4.83
C VAL A 204 11.50 -12.29 3.31
N GLN A 205 12.61 -11.75 2.81
CA GLN A 205 12.87 -11.65 1.37
C GLN A 205 13.04 -13.03 0.74
N ASP A 206 13.78 -13.92 1.38
CA ASP A 206 13.98 -15.30 0.92
C ASP A 206 12.64 -16.06 0.91
N ALA A 207 11.83 -15.91 1.97
CA ALA A 207 10.48 -16.46 2.02
C ALA A 207 9.59 -15.88 0.90
N ARG A 208 9.69 -14.59 0.58
CA ARG A 208 8.96 -13.99 -0.54
C ARG A 208 9.38 -14.58 -1.89
N GLN A 209 10.66 -14.86 -2.07
CA GLN A 209 11.15 -15.55 -3.28
C GLN A 209 10.57 -16.97 -3.38
N VAL A 210 10.48 -17.70 -2.27
CA VAL A 210 9.80 -19.01 -2.25
C VAL A 210 8.33 -18.86 -2.65
N LEU A 211 7.63 -17.83 -2.16
CA LEU A 211 6.22 -17.60 -2.48
C LEU A 211 5.98 -17.20 -3.95
N ASP A 212 6.97 -16.64 -4.63
CA ASP A 212 6.87 -16.34 -6.06
C ASP A 212 6.69 -17.63 -6.88
N GLU A 213 7.31 -18.74 -6.46
CA GLU A 213 7.15 -20.07 -7.06
C GLU A 213 6.02 -20.88 -6.40
N LYS A 214 6.02 -20.95 -5.07
CA LYS A 214 5.15 -21.75 -4.21
C LYS A 214 4.29 -20.85 -3.31
N PRO A 215 3.24 -20.20 -3.84
CA PRO A 215 2.45 -19.20 -3.09
C PRO A 215 1.68 -19.77 -1.90
N LEU A 216 1.58 -21.10 -1.80
CA LEU A 216 0.90 -21.81 -0.72
C LEU A 216 1.87 -22.45 0.28
N ASP A 217 3.17 -22.19 0.15
CA ASP A 217 4.14 -22.67 1.12
C ASP A 217 3.80 -22.09 2.50
N ALA A 218 3.39 -22.97 3.43
CA ALA A 218 2.82 -22.56 4.71
C ALA A 218 3.87 -21.90 5.59
N THR A 219 5.11 -22.39 5.56
CA THR A 219 6.22 -21.83 6.34
C THR A 219 6.62 -20.45 5.81
N ALA A 220 6.78 -20.29 4.49
CA ALA A 220 7.11 -19.00 3.90
C ALA A 220 6.00 -17.95 4.13
N ASN A 221 4.73 -18.35 4.02
CA ASN A 221 3.59 -17.49 4.38
C ASN A 221 3.60 -17.12 5.87
N GLN A 222 3.95 -18.05 6.76
CA GLN A 222 4.08 -17.75 8.18
C GLN A 222 5.17 -16.69 8.42
N THR A 223 6.36 -16.88 7.87
CA THR A 223 7.50 -15.95 8.02
C THR A 223 7.16 -14.54 7.55
N VAL A 224 6.59 -14.40 6.35
CA VAL A 224 6.20 -13.09 5.83
C VAL A 224 5.09 -12.48 6.67
N GLY A 225 4.08 -13.27 7.02
CA GLY A 225 2.93 -12.80 7.78
C GLY A 225 3.29 -12.29 9.18
N GLU A 226 4.11 -13.04 9.93
CA GLU A 226 4.54 -12.65 11.27
C GLU A 226 5.42 -11.41 11.26
N TRP A 227 6.29 -11.27 10.27
CA TRP A 227 7.08 -10.05 10.11
C TRP A 227 6.19 -8.81 10.01
N TYR A 228 5.25 -8.80 9.06
CA TYR A 228 4.41 -7.61 8.87
C TYR A 228 3.42 -7.42 10.00
N CYS A 229 2.69 -8.46 10.43
CA CYS A 229 1.66 -8.31 11.46
C CYS A 229 2.24 -8.11 12.87
N LEU A 230 3.26 -8.88 13.25
CA LEU A 230 3.73 -8.94 14.63
C LEU A 230 4.95 -8.06 14.87
N LYS A 231 5.95 -8.10 13.97
CA LYS A 231 7.16 -7.29 14.12
C LYS A 231 6.97 -5.84 13.66
N LYS A 232 6.30 -5.61 12.52
CA LYS A 232 6.07 -4.26 11.96
C LYS A 232 4.68 -3.66 12.29
N ASN A 233 3.80 -4.43 12.94
CA ASN A 233 2.42 -4.03 13.25
C ASN A 233 1.58 -3.58 12.02
N ARG A 234 1.98 -3.99 10.81
CA ARG A 234 1.34 -3.73 9.51
C ARG A 234 0.38 -4.86 9.16
N TRP A 235 -0.71 -4.91 9.90
CA TRP A 235 -1.70 -5.99 9.75
C TRP A 235 -2.25 -6.11 8.34
N ASP A 236 -2.50 -4.99 7.67
CA ASP A 236 -3.08 -5.00 6.33
C ASP A 236 -2.13 -5.58 5.26
N GLU A 237 -0.81 -5.57 5.51
CA GLU A 237 0.19 -6.17 4.63
C GLU A 237 0.47 -7.65 4.94
N GLY A 238 0.35 -8.05 6.21
CA GLY A 238 0.75 -9.39 6.68
C GLY A 238 -0.38 -10.41 6.82
N VAL A 239 -1.62 -9.95 7.05
CA VAL A 239 -2.72 -10.82 7.50
C VAL A 239 -3.11 -11.87 6.45
N THR A 240 -2.96 -11.56 5.16
CA THR A 240 -3.21 -12.49 4.05
C THR A 240 -2.23 -13.66 4.05
N TYR A 241 -0.97 -13.41 4.36
CA TYR A 241 0.05 -14.45 4.50
C TYR A 241 -0.23 -15.35 5.71
N LEU A 242 -0.52 -14.76 6.88
CA LEU A 242 -0.86 -15.55 8.09
C LEU A 242 -2.08 -16.45 7.91
N ALA A 243 -3.06 -16.05 7.09
CA ALA A 243 -4.22 -16.89 6.76
C ALA A 243 -3.87 -18.17 5.96
N LEU A 244 -2.68 -18.19 5.35
CA LEU A 244 -2.07 -19.33 4.67
C LEU A 244 -0.90 -19.96 5.45
N GLY A 245 -0.54 -19.37 6.59
CA GLY A 245 0.58 -19.80 7.42
C GLY A 245 0.38 -21.19 8.04
N GLU A 246 1.39 -21.69 8.73
CA GLU A 246 1.36 -23.02 9.33
C GLU A 246 0.52 -23.07 10.62
N GLN A 247 0.61 -22.01 11.45
CA GLN A 247 0.04 -22.00 12.80
C GLN A 247 -1.49 -21.88 12.79
N ALA A 248 -2.17 -22.81 13.46
CA ALA A 248 -3.63 -22.96 13.40
C ALA A 248 -4.38 -21.76 13.99
N GLU A 249 -3.90 -21.21 15.11
CA GLU A 249 -4.51 -20.08 15.81
C GLU A 249 -4.36 -18.78 15.00
N MET A 250 -3.16 -18.53 14.48
CA MET A 250 -2.88 -17.38 13.61
C MET A 250 -3.70 -17.46 12.32
N LYS A 251 -3.75 -18.66 11.72
CA LYS A 251 -4.62 -18.93 10.59
C LYS A 251 -6.06 -18.59 10.95
N ALA A 252 -6.64 -19.15 12.02
CA ALA A 252 -8.01 -18.87 12.42
C ALA A 252 -8.30 -17.37 12.64
N LEU A 253 -7.41 -16.66 13.35
CA LEU A 253 -7.50 -15.22 13.57
C LEU A 253 -7.51 -14.45 12.24
N SER A 254 -6.45 -14.61 11.44
CA SER A 254 -6.28 -13.88 10.18
C SER A 254 -7.41 -14.16 9.20
N ARG A 255 -7.93 -15.38 9.25
CA ARG A 255 -9.06 -15.83 8.46
C ARG A 255 -10.36 -15.12 8.82
N LEU A 256 -10.60 -14.89 10.10
CA LEU A 256 -11.75 -14.12 10.57
C LEU A 256 -11.56 -12.62 10.28
N ASP A 257 -10.34 -12.11 10.49
CA ASP A 257 -9.94 -10.73 10.20
C ASP A 257 -10.09 -10.38 8.71
N LEU A 258 -9.88 -11.33 7.80
CA LEU A 258 -10.06 -11.12 6.35
C LEU A 258 -11.49 -11.26 5.83
N LYS A 259 -12.46 -11.62 6.67
CA LYS A 259 -13.85 -11.80 6.23
C LYS A 259 -14.39 -10.49 5.60
N PRO A 260 -14.86 -10.48 4.34
CA PRO A 260 -15.29 -9.23 3.68
C PRO A 260 -16.48 -8.56 4.38
N GLU A 261 -17.46 -9.35 4.80
CA GLU A 261 -18.61 -8.89 5.57
C GLU A 261 -18.48 -9.38 7.01
N LYS A 262 -18.18 -8.46 7.93
CA LYS A 262 -18.14 -8.74 9.38
C LYS A 262 -19.35 -8.13 10.04
N ASN A 263 -20.07 -8.93 10.84
CA ASN A 263 -21.07 -8.41 11.76
C ASN A 263 -20.41 -8.03 13.10
N SER A 264 -21.19 -7.45 14.03
CA SER A 264 -20.69 -7.07 15.35
C SER A 264 -20.04 -8.24 16.11
N ASP A 265 -20.59 -9.46 16.00
CA ASP A 265 -20.02 -10.64 16.67
C ASP A 265 -18.66 -11.03 16.07
N ASP A 266 -18.50 -10.94 14.75
CA ASP A 266 -17.22 -11.19 14.09
C ASP A 266 -16.14 -10.21 14.60
N LEU A 267 -16.46 -8.90 14.66
CA LEU A 267 -15.54 -7.87 15.14
C LEU A 267 -15.12 -8.10 16.60
N VAL A 268 -16.08 -8.43 17.46
CA VAL A 268 -15.81 -8.80 18.86
C VAL A 268 -14.92 -10.03 18.95
N ARG A 269 -15.17 -11.05 18.13
CA ARG A 269 -14.38 -12.28 18.10
C ARG A 269 -12.94 -12.05 17.64
N VAL A 270 -12.71 -11.24 16.60
CA VAL A 270 -11.34 -10.89 16.17
C VAL A 270 -10.61 -10.19 17.32
N GLY A 271 -11.23 -9.16 17.91
CA GLY A 271 -10.60 -8.44 19.02
C GLY A 271 -10.30 -9.31 20.23
N ASN A 272 -11.20 -10.25 20.57
CA ASN A 272 -10.99 -11.21 21.67
C ASN A 272 -9.83 -12.17 21.38
N LEU A 273 -9.75 -12.72 20.16
CA LEU A 273 -8.67 -13.62 19.76
C LEU A 273 -7.32 -12.91 19.79
N CYS A 274 -7.24 -11.69 19.25
CA CYS A 274 -6.04 -10.87 19.36
C CYS A 274 -5.65 -10.63 20.83
N TRP A 275 -6.60 -10.26 21.68
CA TRP A 275 -6.30 -10.01 23.10
C TRP A 275 -5.79 -11.27 23.82
N GLN A 276 -6.37 -12.43 23.53
CA GLN A 276 -5.91 -13.71 24.08
C GLN A 276 -4.48 -14.04 23.59
N LEU A 277 -4.22 -13.91 22.29
CA LEU A 277 -2.89 -14.16 21.73
C LEU A 277 -1.82 -13.21 22.29
N ALA A 278 -2.20 -11.99 22.68
CA ALA A 278 -1.30 -11.08 23.38
C ALA A 278 -0.89 -11.59 24.77
N GLU A 279 -1.80 -12.26 25.48
CA GLU A 279 -1.53 -12.87 26.80
C GLU A 279 -0.69 -14.14 26.66
N GLU A 280 -0.89 -14.91 25.59
CA GLU A 280 -0.14 -16.15 25.30
C GLU A 280 1.25 -15.89 24.69
N ARG A 281 1.45 -14.74 24.02
CA ARG A 281 2.69 -14.40 23.30
C ARG A 281 3.20 -13.01 23.71
N PRO A 282 3.81 -12.89 24.91
CA PRO A 282 4.26 -11.60 25.45
C PRO A 282 5.18 -10.80 24.52
N ASP A 283 6.09 -11.48 23.80
CA ASP A 283 7.03 -10.84 22.87
C ASP A 283 6.33 -10.10 21.71
N ASN A 284 5.09 -10.50 21.39
CA ASN A 284 4.27 -9.92 20.32
C ASN A 284 3.02 -9.22 20.86
N ALA A 285 2.91 -9.03 22.18
CA ALA A 285 1.70 -8.54 22.83
C ALA A 285 1.26 -7.18 22.27
N THR A 286 2.20 -6.28 22.00
CA THR A 286 1.93 -4.95 21.44
C THR A 286 1.17 -5.02 20.12
N ALA A 287 1.65 -5.83 19.17
CA ALA A 287 1.01 -5.95 17.86
C ALA A 287 -0.40 -6.54 17.94
N PHE A 288 -0.58 -7.55 18.78
CA PHE A 288 -1.89 -8.15 19.02
C PHE A 288 -2.86 -7.18 19.71
N LYS A 289 -2.43 -6.48 20.76
CA LYS A 289 -3.27 -5.49 21.46
C LYS A 289 -3.65 -4.32 20.56
N ASN A 290 -2.74 -3.85 19.72
CA ASN A 290 -3.03 -2.83 18.69
C ASN A 290 -4.15 -3.28 17.75
N ARG A 291 -4.07 -4.50 17.20
CA ARG A 291 -5.13 -5.04 16.33
C ARG A 291 -6.43 -5.29 17.08
N ALA A 292 -6.36 -5.73 18.33
CA ALA A 292 -7.53 -5.92 19.18
C ALA A 292 -8.30 -4.60 19.37
N VAL A 293 -7.58 -3.54 19.76
CA VAL A 293 -8.15 -2.21 19.98
C VAL A 293 -8.73 -1.62 18.70
N PHE A 294 -8.07 -1.79 17.56
CA PHE A 294 -8.61 -1.37 16.25
C PHE A 294 -10.02 -1.94 15.98
N TRP A 295 -10.21 -3.25 16.17
CA TRP A 295 -11.53 -3.86 15.95
C TRP A 295 -12.54 -3.52 17.05
N TYR A 296 -12.07 -3.43 18.30
CA TYR A 296 -12.91 -3.02 19.41
C TYR A 296 -13.47 -1.61 19.25
N GLN A 297 -12.68 -0.65 18.79
CA GLN A 297 -13.14 0.72 18.54
C GLN A 297 -14.24 0.79 17.49
N GLN A 298 -14.20 -0.07 16.47
CA GLN A 298 -15.24 -0.13 15.43
C GLN A 298 -16.56 -0.70 15.96
N VAL A 299 -16.51 -1.71 16.84
CA VAL A 299 -17.71 -2.39 17.31
C VAL A 299 -18.30 -1.80 18.59
N GLN A 300 -17.49 -1.18 19.46
CA GLN A 300 -17.92 -0.63 20.76
C GLN A 300 -19.17 0.28 20.68
N PRO A 301 -19.34 1.16 19.67
CA PRO A 301 -20.53 2.00 19.55
C PRO A 301 -21.82 1.19 19.34
N LEU A 302 -21.72 -0.01 18.75
CA LEU A 302 -22.83 -0.89 18.40
C LEU A 302 -23.20 -1.87 19.53
N LEU A 303 -22.43 -1.88 20.62
CA LEU A 303 -22.62 -2.81 21.74
C LEU A 303 -23.35 -2.16 22.91
N SER A 304 -23.92 -2.99 23.76
CA SER A 304 -24.54 -2.61 25.04
C SER A 304 -24.13 -3.58 26.15
N GLY A 305 -24.46 -3.23 27.40
CA GLY A 305 -24.27 -4.10 28.56
C GLY A 305 -22.81 -4.48 28.86
N VAL A 306 -22.63 -5.69 29.40
CA VAL A 306 -21.35 -6.20 29.91
C VAL A 306 -20.27 -6.25 28.82
N THR A 307 -20.62 -6.63 27.60
CA THR A 307 -19.67 -6.71 26.47
C THR A 307 -19.07 -5.33 26.15
N LYS A 308 -19.89 -4.27 26.10
CA LYS A 308 -19.42 -2.90 25.89
C LYS A 308 -18.45 -2.46 27.00
N LYS A 309 -18.78 -2.78 28.26
CA LYS A 309 -17.94 -2.44 29.42
C LYS A 309 -16.60 -3.18 29.39
N LYS A 310 -16.60 -4.49 29.11
CA LYS A 310 -15.38 -5.30 28.99
C LYS A 310 -14.44 -4.77 27.91
N ILE A 311 -14.98 -4.48 26.73
CA ILE A 311 -14.21 -3.93 25.61
C ILE A 311 -13.68 -2.54 25.93
N GLY A 312 -14.51 -1.67 26.52
CA GLY A 312 -14.06 -0.33 26.93
C GLY A 312 -12.91 -0.36 27.94
N ASN A 313 -12.95 -1.28 28.91
CA ASN A 313 -11.85 -1.44 29.86
C ASN A 313 -10.55 -1.92 29.18
N ARG A 314 -10.64 -2.82 28.19
CA ARG A 314 -9.48 -3.29 27.42
C ARG A 314 -8.85 -2.17 26.58
N ILE A 315 -9.67 -1.37 25.91
CA ILE A 315 -9.20 -0.18 25.18
C ILE A 315 -8.47 0.77 26.14
N ALA A 316 -9.10 1.11 27.27
CA ALA A 316 -8.52 2.03 28.26
C ALA A 316 -7.21 1.51 28.85
N SER A 317 -7.13 0.21 29.21
CA SER A 317 -5.90 -0.42 29.72
C SER A 317 -4.75 -0.27 28.72
N TRP A 318 -5.02 -0.59 27.45
CA TRP A 318 -3.98 -0.50 26.43
C TRP A 318 -3.55 0.94 26.14
N GLN A 319 -4.48 1.89 26.17
CA GLN A 319 -4.16 3.30 26.02
C GLN A 319 -3.28 3.80 27.16
N SER A 320 -3.61 3.48 28.42
CA SER A 320 -2.77 3.85 29.57
C SER A 320 -1.38 3.20 29.52
N GLU A 321 -1.27 1.97 29.01
CA GLU A 321 0.03 1.29 28.84
C GLU A 321 0.92 1.94 27.77
N ASN A 322 0.36 2.69 26.81
CA ASN A 322 1.12 3.33 25.72
C ASN A 322 1.29 4.85 25.87
N GLU A 323 0.52 5.53 26.73
CA GLU A 323 0.70 6.97 27.01
C GLU A 323 2.05 7.27 27.70
N ASP A 324 2.69 6.28 28.33
CA ASP A 324 4.02 6.40 28.96
C ASP A 324 5.20 6.13 27.99
N ALA A 325 4.95 5.88 26.70
CA ALA A 325 5.98 5.73 25.67
C ALA A 325 6.17 7.06 24.89
N PRO A 326 7.40 7.47 24.54
CA PRO A 326 7.62 8.70 23.76
C PRO A 326 6.89 8.61 22.43
N ALA A 327 6.03 9.60 22.16
CA ALA A 327 5.16 9.66 21.01
C ALA A 327 5.93 9.55 19.69
N GLU A 328 5.89 8.37 19.06
CA GLU A 328 6.05 8.28 17.61
C GLU A 328 4.83 8.96 16.96
N ALA A 329 5.10 9.87 16.02
CA ALA A 329 4.14 10.81 15.49
C ALA A 329 2.85 10.14 14.98
N GLU A 330 1.73 10.41 15.67
CA GLU A 330 0.40 10.16 15.11
C GLU A 330 0.23 10.96 13.80
N PRO A 331 -0.35 10.37 12.74
CA PRO A 331 -0.84 11.17 11.62
C PRO A 331 -1.94 12.10 12.13
N LYS A 332 -1.75 13.41 11.93
CA LYS A 332 -2.71 14.45 12.31
C LYS A 332 -4.11 14.08 11.80
N LYS A 333 -5.05 13.94 12.74
CA LYS A 333 -6.49 13.81 12.48
C LYS A 333 -6.99 15.07 11.79
N SER A 334 -7.43 14.95 10.55
CA SER A 334 -8.24 15.97 9.89
C SER A 334 -9.58 16.15 10.63
N PRO A 335 -10.15 17.37 10.71
CA PRO A 335 -11.39 17.61 11.44
C PRO A 335 -12.57 16.83 10.86
N LYS A 336 -13.37 16.23 11.75
CA LYS A 336 -14.67 15.61 11.43
C LYS A 336 -15.64 16.66 10.90
N GLU A 337 -16.09 16.53 9.65
CA GLU A 337 -17.38 17.06 9.22
C GLU A 337 -18.44 15.96 9.35
N GLU A 338 -19.46 16.22 10.16
CA GLU A 338 -20.71 15.47 10.15
C GLU A 338 -21.41 15.72 8.81
N GLN A 339 -21.42 14.72 7.93
CA GLN A 339 -22.34 14.67 6.80
C GLN A 339 -23.12 13.36 6.83
N GLU A 340 -24.45 13.47 6.85
CA GLU A 340 -25.39 12.37 6.63
C GLU A 340 -25.05 11.58 5.35
N PRO A 341 -25.35 10.27 5.28
CA PRO A 341 -24.96 9.43 4.16
C PRO A 341 -25.70 9.85 2.88
N LEU A 342 -25.04 10.67 2.06
CA LEU A 342 -25.43 10.88 0.67
C LEU A 342 -25.15 9.61 -0.12
N LEU A 343 -26.22 8.85 -0.37
CA LEU A 343 -26.27 7.78 -1.37
C LEU A 343 -25.66 8.27 -2.68
N ALA A 344 -24.42 7.85 -2.97
CA ALA A 344 -23.80 8.05 -4.27
C ALA A 344 -24.72 7.46 -5.35
N LYS A 345 -25.16 8.31 -6.28
CA LYS A 345 -25.91 7.88 -7.46
C LYS A 345 -25.06 6.87 -8.21
N ARG A 346 -25.65 5.70 -8.48
CA ARG A 346 -25.07 4.59 -9.25
C ARG A 346 -24.31 5.12 -10.48
N PRO A 347 -23.05 4.69 -10.71
CA PRO A 347 -22.38 4.97 -11.97
C PRO A 347 -23.21 4.38 -13.11
N LYS A 348 -23.28 5.10 -14.24
CA LYS A 348 -23.99 4.62 -15.44
C LYS A 348 -23.41 3.25 -15.84
N PRO A 349 -24.26 2.26 -16.14
CA PRO A 349 -23.80 0.93 -16.53
C PRO A 349 -22.90 1.02 -17.76
N LEU A 350 -21.73 0.38 -17.70
CA LEU A 350 -20.93 0.08 -18.88
C LEU A 350 -21.84 -0.60 -19.90
N GLY A 351 -21.92 -0.01 -21.10
CA GLY A 351 -22.78 -0.50 -22.17
C GLY A 351 -22.54 -1.98 -22.41
N LYS A 352 -23.63 -2.72 -22.70
CA LYS A 352 -23.67 -4.17 -22.91
C LYS A 352 -22.51 -4.63 -23.82
N VAL A 353 -21.40 -5.09 -23.23
CA VAL A 353 -20.39 -5.83 -23.98
C VAL A 353 -21.00 -7.20 -24.21
N LYS A 354 -21.47 -7.45 -25.44
CA LYS A 354 -21.89 -8.79 -25.84
C LYS A 354 -20.63 -9.61 -26.11
N PRO A 355 -20.33 -10.67 -25.34
CA PRO A 355 -19.31 -11.63 -25.74
C PRO A 355 -19.69 -12.22 -27.10
N LEU A 356 -18.69 -12.46 -27.95
CA LEU A 356 -18.89 -13.28 -29.15
C LEU A 356 -19.35 -14.67 -28.66
N ARG A 357 -20.55 -15.09 -29.08
CA ARG A 357 -21.31 -16.30 -28.67
C ARG A 357 -20.50 -17.34 -27.89
N TRP A 358 -20.60 -17.28 -26.55
CA TRP A 358 -20.48 -18.44 -25.68
C TRP A 358 -21.86 -18.67 -25.07
N ASP A 359 -22.54 -19.72 -25.52
CA ASP A 359 -23.82 -20.16 -24.96
C ASP A 359 -23.53 -20.95 -23.68
N ALA A 360 -23.36 -20.25 -22.56
CA ALA A 360 -23.21 -20.89 -21.26
C ALA A 360 -24.38 -21.89 -21.03
N PRO A 361 -24.13 -23.13 -20.58
CA PRO A 361 -25.20 -24.07 -20.26
C PRO A 361 -26.16 -23.43 -19.25
N LYS A 362 -27.44 -23.37 -19.60
CA LYS A 362 -28.47 -22.62 -18.85
C LYS A 362 -28.70 -23.13 -17.41
N ASN A 363 -28.11 -24.27 -17.04
CA ASN A 363 -28.39 -25.02 -15.82
C ASN A 363 -27.12 -25.49 -15.07
N LEU A 364 -26.08 -24.65 -14.92
CA LEU A 364 -25.00 -24.97 -13.98
C LEU A 364 -25.48 -24.71 -12.54
N ALA A 365 -26.04 -25.73 -11.90
CA ALA A 365 -26.25 -25.74 -10.46
C ALA A 365 -24.87 -25.77 -9.76
N GLY A 366 -24.46 -24.65 -9.15
CA GLY A 366 -23.18 -24.55 -8.46
C GLY A 366 -23.03 -23.26 -7.65
N THR A 367 -22.10 -23.26 -6.70
CA THR A 367 -21.74 -22.10 -5.89
C THR A 367 -20.72 -21.27 -6.67
N SER A 368 -21.08 -20.01 -6.95
CA SER A 368 -20.13 -19.05 -7.53
C SER A 368 -18.92 -18.91 -6.60
N LEU A 369 -17.71 -18.86 -7.16
CA LEU A 369 -16.51 -18.58 -6.35
C LEU A 369 -16.55 -17.19 -5.70
N LEU A 370 -17.40 -16.28 -6.19
CA LEU A 370 -17.68 -15.01 -5.49
C LEU A 370 -18.68 -15.16 -4.33
N SER A 371 -19.46 -16.24 -4.28
CA SER A 371 -20.65 -16.32 -3.43
C SER A 371 -20.52 -17.13 -2.13
N ARG A 372 -19.34 -17.26 -1.49
CA ARG A 372 -19.24 -17.23 0.00
C ARG A 372 -17.90 -17.49 0.68
N ASN A 373 -16.87 -18.14 0.12
CA ASN A 373 -15.74 -18.61 0.96
C ASN A 373 -14.32 -18.38 0.38
N GLY A 374 -14.15 -17.57 -0.67
CA GLY A 374 -12.84 -17.26 -1.22
C GLY A 374 -12.08 -16.19 -0.44
N ARG A 375 -10.81 -16.46 -0.11
CA ARG A 375 -9.90 -15.41 0.36
C ARG A 375 -9.05 -14.90 -0.80
N VAL A 376 -8.99 -13.58 -0.90
CA VAL A 376 -8.07 -12.90 -1.78
C VAL A 376 -6.72 -12.82 -1.06
N VAL A 377 -5.68 -13.45 -1.60
CA VAL A 377 -4.30 -13.23 -1.15
C VAL A 377 -3.64 -12.33 -2.17
N MET A 378 -3.93 -11.03 -2.07
CA MET A 378 -3.14 -10.03 -2.78
C MET A 378 -1.83 -9.83 -2.00
N ARG A 379 -0.69 -9.91 -2.69
CA ARG A 379 0.50 -9.17 -2.27
C ARG A 379 0.12 -7.68 -2.43
N ALA A 380 0.23 -6.90 -1.36
CA ALA A 380 -0.28 -5.53 -1.18
C ALA A 380 -0.48 -4.70 -2.47
N GLY A 381 -1.64 -4.06 -2.65
CA GLY A 381 -1.88 -3.23 -3.83
C GLY A 381 -3.28 -2.64 -3.97
N GLN A 382 -4.29 -3.42 -4.37
CA GLN A 382 -5.65 -2.92 -4.63
C GLN A 382 -6.74 -3.99 -4.49
N PRO A 383 -8.02 -3.60 -4.25
CA PRO A 383 -9.13 -4.54 -4.13
C PRO A 383 -9.53 -5.16 -5.48
N MET A 384 -10.12 -6.36 -5.39
CA MET A 384 -10.84 -7.02 -6.49
C MET A 384 -11.90 -6.06 -7.06
N ILE A 385 -11.85 -5.78 -8.37
CA ILE A 385 -12.88 -4.97 -9.06
C ILE A 385 -13.94 -5.92 -9.63
N GLN A 386 -15.19 -5.76 -9.18
CA GLN A 386 -16.34 -6.39 -9.83
C GLN A 386 -16.70 -5.63 -11.10
N VAL A 387 -16.85 -6.35 -12.21
CA VAL A 387 -17.34 -5.79 -13.48
C VAL A 387 -18.72 -6.42 -13.78
N ALA A 388 -19.46 -5.91 -14.77
CA ALA A 388 -20.89 -6.18 -14.98
C ALA A 388 -21.23 -7.67 -15.26
N GLY A 389 -21.24 -8.47 -14.20
CA GLY A 389 -21.59 -9.89 -14.13
C GLY A 389 -21.50 -10.30 -12.65
N LYS A 390 -22.54 -10.94 -12.09
CA LYS A 390 -22.65 -11.21 -10.64
C LYS A 390 -21.53 -12.12 -10.08
N ASN A 391 -20.73 -12.75 -10.96
CA ASN A 391 -19.83 -13.85 -10.64
C ASN A 391 -18.41 -13.73 -11.26
N ASP A 392 -18.04 -12.60 -11.88
CA ASP A 392 -16.73 -12.45 -12.53
C ASP A 392 -15.66 -11.89 -11.58
N ILE A 393 -14.43 -12.39 -11.71
CA ILE A 393 -13.29 -12.02 -10.87
C ILE A 393 -12.22 -11.33 -11.73
N TYR A 394 -11.77 -10.16 -11.27
CA TYR A 394 -10.65 -9.42 -11.87
C TYR A 394 -9.37 -9.62 -11.05
N LEU A 395 -8.30 -10.12 -11.69
CA LEU A 395 -6.98 -10.32 -11.09
C LEU A 395 -5.90 -9.67 -11.95
N HIS A 396 -5.59 -8.41 -11.69
CA HIS A 396 -4.47 -7.73 -12.33
C HIS A 396 -3.14 -8.12 -11.67
N PRO A 397 -2.09 -8.53 -12.41
CA PRO A 397 -0.77 -8.78 -11.85
C PRO A 397 -0.08 -7.46 -11.46
N TYR A 398 0.48 -7.39 -10.26
CA TYR A 398 1.15 -6.17 -9.77
C TYR A 398 2.65 -6.43 -9.61
N ARG A 399 3.48 -5.69 -10.35
CA ARG A 399 4.95 -5.77 -10.52
C ARG A 399 5.39 -6.48 -11.79
N ASP A 400 6.65 -6.27 -12.17
CA ASP A 400 7.34 -6.90 -13.30
C ASP A 400 8.46 -7.82 -12.76
N PRO A 401 8.35 -9.16 -12.89
CA PRO A 401 7.16 -9.93 -13.27
C PRO A 401 6.09 -9.91 -12.16
N GLY A 402 4.81 -9.97 -12.54
CA GLY A 402 3.67 -9.80 -11.64
C GLY A 402 2.81 -11.05 -11.52
N ARG A 403 2.34 -11.36 -10.32
CA ARG A 403 1.46 -12.51 -10.05
C ARG A 403 0.36 -12.10 -9.07
N SER A 404 -0.86 -12.56 -9.34
CA SER A 404 -2.03 -12.36 -8.48
C SER A 404 -2.71 -13.70 -8.22
N VAL A 405 -3.02 -13.97 -6.96
CA VAL A 405 -3.59 -15.26 -6.53
C VAL A 405 -4.83 -15.08 -5.67
N LEU A 406 -5.81 -15.99 -5.84
CA LEU A 406 -6.96 -16.14 -4.96
C LEU A 406 -6.93 -17.53 -4.36
N VAL A 407 -7.01 -17.64 -3.05
CA VAL A 407 -6.94 -18.92 -2.34
C VAL A 407 -8.28 -19.21 -1.66
N TYR A 408 -8.83 -20.36 -1.99
CA TYR A 408 -10.08 -20.87 -1.47
C TYR A 408 -9.78 -22.07 -0.58
N ASP A 409 -10.33 -22.03 0.64
CA ASP A 409 -10.40 -23.22 1.50
C ASP A 409 -11.70 -23.95 1.19
N LEU A 410 -11.56 -25.17 0.70
CA LEU A 410 -12.63 -26.06 0.33
C LEU A 410 -12.77 -27.13 1.42
N ASP A 411 -13.99 -27.48 1.73
CA ASP A 411 -14.31 -28.55 2.68
C ASP A 411 -14.34 -29.95 2.03
N GLY A 412 -13.80 -30.08 0.81
CA GLY A 412 -13.78 -31.31 0.03
C GLY A 412 -15.14 -31.71 -0.57
N ARG A 413 -16.20 -30.91 -0.41
CA ARG A 413 -17.56 -31.26 -0.88
C ARG A 413 -17.80 -30.96 -2.36
N TYR A 414 -16.88 -30.26 -3.03
CA TYR A 414 -16.99 -29.92 -4.44
C TYR A 414 -16.32 -30.99 -5.32
N ARG A 415 -16.85 -31.17 -6.52
CA ARG A 415 -16.36 -32.14 -7.52
C ARG A 415 -15.94 -31.50 -8.83
N SER A 416 -16.53 -30.37 -9.21
CA SER A 416 -16.11 -29.65 -10.42
C SER A 416 -15.92 -28.17 -10.17
N LEU A 417 -14.97 -27.60 -10.91
CA LEU A 417 -14.78 -26.17 -11.08
C LEU A 417 -14.88 -25.85 -12.57
N THR A 418 -15.80 -24.98 -12.94
CA THR A 418 -16.02 -24.53 -14.33
C THR A 418 -15.90 -23.02 -14.42
N GLY A 419 -15.53 -22.50 -15.58
CA GLY A 419 -15.47 -21.06 -15.83
C GLY A 419 -14.80 -20.76 -17.16
N ALA A 420 -14.41 -19.50 -17.36
CA ALA A 420 -13.47 -19.13 -18.42
C ALA A 420 -12.44 -18.15 -17.89
N ALA A 421 -11.24 -18.12 -18.46
CA ALA A 421 -10.19 -17.18 -18.08
C ALA A 421 -9.63 -16.47 -19.31
N GLY A 422 -9.26 -15.20 -19.18
CA GLY A 422 -8.79 -14.43 -20.32
C GLY A 422 -8.72 -12.92 -20.12
N VAL A 423 -8.52 -12.20 -21.23
CA VAL A 423 -8.43 -10.73 -21.26
C VAL A 423 -9.52 -10.16 -22.18
N PRO A 424 -10.49 -9.37 -21.66
CA PRO A 424 -11.55 -8.78 -22.46
C PRO A 424 -11.05 -7.62 -23.32
N GLU A 425 -11.85 -7.28 -24.32
CA GLU A 425 -11.76 -5.99 -24.99
C GLU A 425 -12.44 -4.91 -24.15
N ILE A 426 -11.65 -3.95 -23.66
CA ILE A 426 -12.16 -2.74 -23.00
C ILE A 426 -11.85 -1.55 -23.92
N PRO A 427 -12.88 -0.90 -24.49
CA PRO A 427 -12.67 0.28 -25.33
C PRO A 427 -11.89 1.38 -24.59
N GLY A 428 -10.87 1.94 -25.25
CA GLY A 428 -10.04 3.01 -24.70
C GLY A 428 -8.91 2.57 -23.75
N MET A 429 -8.79 1.27 -23.47
CA MET A 429 -7.72 0.74 -22.61
C MET A 429 -6.57 0.11 -23.41
N PRO A 430 -5.32 0.19 -22.92
CA PRO A 430 -4.17 -0.42 -23.57
C PRO A 430 -4.27 -1.95 -23.60
N ARG A 431 -3.70 -2.57 -24.64
CA ARG A 431 -3.58 -4.03 -24.75
C ARG A 431 -2.47 -4.53 -23.84
N PRO A 432 -2.56 -5.77 -23.32
CA PRO A 432 -1.46 -6.36 -22.57
C PRO A 432 -0.21 -6.45 -23.44
N GLU A 433 0.89 -5.89 -22.94
CA GLU A 433 2.19 -5.93 -23.62
C GLU A 433 2.90 -7.28 -23.47
N SER A 434 2.53 -8.02 -22.42
CA SER A 434 3.14 -9.29 -22.02
C SER A 434 2.14 -10.44 -22.04
N GLU A 435 2.67 -11.65 -22.13
CA GLU A 435 1.89 -12.89 -21.98
C GLU A 435 1.32 -12.99 -20.55
N ILE A 436 0.05 -13.40 -20.47
CA ILE A 436 -0.65 -13.66 -19.22
C ILE A 436 -0.99 -15.15 -19.14
N THR A 437 -0.59 -15.78 -18.06
CA THR A 437 -0.89 -17.17 -17.75
C THR A 437 -1.94 -17.25 -16.66
N PHE A 438 -2.97 -18.07 -16.88
CA PHE A 438 -4.00 -18.42 -15.92
C PHE A 438 -3.82 -19.87 -15.51
N SER A 439 -3.67 -20.11 -14.21
CA SER A 439 -3.45 -21.44 -13.65
C SER A 439 -4.35 -21.68 -12.45
N VAL A 440 -4.85 -22.90 -12.33
CA VAL A 440 -5.55 -23.37 -11.15
C VAL A 440 -4.64 -24.31 -10.38
N ILE A 441 -4.47 -24.07 -9.08
CA ILE A 441 -3.67 -24.93 -8.19
C ILE A 441 -4.61 -25.67 -7.25
N ARG A 442 -4.53 -27.00 -7.24
CA ARG A 442 -5.36 -27.91 -6.44
C ARG A 442 -4.46 -28.65 -5.46
N ASP A 443 -4.56 -28.36 -4.16
CA ASP A 443 -3.69 -28.93 -3.12
C ASP A 443 -2.20 -28.95 -3.51
N GLY A 444 -1.71 -27.83 -4.05
CA GLY A 444 -0.32 -27.67 -4.52
C GLY A 444 -0.04 -28.12 -5.95
N LYS A 445 -0.94 -28.88 -6.60
CA LYS A 445 -0.77 -29.30 -8.00
C LYS A 445 -1.27 -28.22 -8.96
N THR A 446 -0.36 -27.63 -9.73
CA THR A 446 -0.68 -26.58 -10.71
C THR A 446 -1.21 -27.17 -12.02
N THR A 447 -2.21 -26.54 -12.60
CA THR A 447 -2.75 -26.82 -13.93
C THR A 447 -2.93 -25.50 -14.64
N GLU A 448 -2.18 -25.28 -15.70
CA GLU A 448 -2.40 -24.14 -16.59
C GLU A 448 -3.71 -24.36 -17.32
N ILE A 449 -4.62 -23.38 -17.22
CA ILE A 449 -5.94 -23.44 -17.86
C ILE A 449 -6.02 -22.55 -19.10
N SER A 450 -5.19 -21.50 -19.16
CA SER A 450 -5.14 -20.60 -20.30
C SER A 450 -3.85 -19.79 -20.35
N ARG A 451 -3.46 -19.40 -21.56
CA ARG A 451 -2.32 -18.52 -21.83
C ARG A 451 -2.64 -17.58 -22.98
N THR A 452 -2.45 -16.27 -22.76
CA THR A 452 -2.64 -15.29 -23.83
C THR A 452 -1.37 -15.14 -24.68
N SER A 453 -1.50 -15.10 -26.00
CA SER A 453 -0.32 -14.86 -26.87
C SER A 453 0.22 -13.45 -26.68
N SER A 454 1.55 -13.28 -26.67
CA SER A 454 2.20 -11.96 -26.70
C SER A 454 1.72 -11.14 -27.92
N ARG A 455 1.32 -9.88 -27.69
CA ARG A 455 0.84 -8.93 -28.72
C ARG A 455 -0.36 -9.42 -29.55
N GLY A 456 -1.50 -9.60 -28.88
CA GLY A 456 -2.77 -9.18 -29.50
C GLY A 456 -3.80 -10.24 -29.85
N LYS A 457 -3.97 -11.29 -29.04
CA LYS A 457 -5.25 -12.02 -29.07
C LYS A 457 -6.04 -11.86 -27.78
N ARG A 458 -7.27 -11.42 -27.98
CA ARG A 458 -8.39 -11.50 -27.05
C ARG A 458 -8.82 -12.95 -27.06
N SER A 459 -8.71 -13.64 -25.94
CA SER A 459 -9.25 -14.98 -25.82
C SER A 459 -9.78 -15.17 -24.41
N PHE A 460 -10.99 -15.74 -24.35
CA PHE A 460 -11.47 -16.43 -23.19
C PHE A 460 -11.36 -17.91 -23.50
N GLU A 461 -10.65 -18.63 -22.66
CA GLU A 461 -10.60 -20.08 -22.75
C GLU A 461 -11.48 -20.64 -21.64
N PRO A 462 -12.56 -21.36 -22.00
CA PRO A 462 -13.33 -22.08 -21.02
C PRO A 462 -12.45 -23.15 -20.37
N PHE A 463 -12.66 -23.38 -19.09
CA PHE A 463 -11.99 -24.44 -18.36
C PHE A 463 -13.01 -25.24 -17.55
N GLU A 464 -12.70 -26.51 -17.41
CA GLU A 464 -13.41 -27.45 -16.57
C GLU A 464 -12.39 -28.33 -15.87
N LEU A 465 -12.47 -28.40 -14.55
CA LEU A 465 -11.52 -29.12 -13.72
C LEU A 465 -12.25 -29.96 -12.69
N ASP A 466 -11.80 -31.21 -12.55
CA ASP A 466 -12.14 -32.03 -11.38
C ASP A 466 -11.46 -31.46 -10.14
N VAL A 467 -12.25 -31.19 -9.11
CA VAL A 467 -11.82 -30.72 -7.79
C VAL A 467 -12.28 -31.65 -6.67
N THR A 468 -12.63 -32.89 -7.00
CA THR A 468 -13.06 -33.91 -6.04
C THR A 468 -12.01 -34.09 -4.96
N GLY A 469 -12.42 -33.89 -3.70
CA GLY A 469 -11.55 -34.05 -2.54
C GLY A 469 -10.53 -32.92 -2.34
N VAL A 470 -10.52 -31.91 -3.22
CA VAL A 470 -9.64 -30.74 -3.09
C VAL A 470 -10.01 -29.97 -1.84
N LYS A 471 -9.02 -29.68 -1.00
CA LYS A 471 -9.20 -28.88 0.23
C LYS A 471 -8.71 -27.45 0.07
N GLN A 472 -7.82 -27.21 -0.87
CA GLN A 472 -7.32 -25.88 -1.19
C GLN A 472 -7.28 -25.68 -2.69
N LEU A 473 -7.94 -24.62 -3.15
CA LEU A 473 -8.01 -24.23 -4.55
C LEU A 473 -7.42 -22.84 -4.72
N VAL A 474 -6.54 -22.66 -5.70
CA VAL A 474 -5.97 -21.35 -6.04
C VAL A 474 -6.27 -20.98 -7.48
N LEU A 475 -6.73 -19.76 -7.70
CA LEU A 475 -6.71 -19.14 -9.01
C LEU A 475 -5.46 -18.26 -9.10
N SER A 476 -4.61 -18.46 -10.08
CA SER A 476 -3.35 -17.74 -10.24
C SER A 476 -3.30 -17.09 -11.62
N THR A 477 -3.17 -15.77 -11.64
CA THR A 477 -2.85 -14.99 -12.84
C THR A 477 -1.40 -14.55 -12.77
N GLN A 478 -0.60 -14.82 -13.79
CA GLN A 478 0.81 -14.41 -13.86
C GLN A 478 1.08 -13.64 -15.16
N CYS A 479 1.90 -12.60 -15.07
CA CYS A 479 2.45 -11.83 -16.18
C CYS A 479 3.97 -11.73 -15.99
N ARG A 480 4.75 -12.22 -16.95
CA ARG A 480 6.23 -12.29 -16.81
C ARG A 480 6.98 -11.04 -17.30
N GLY A 481 6.27 -10.06 -17.83
CA GLY A 481 6.84 -8.79 -18.29
C GLY A 481 5.98 -7.61 -17.83
N ASN A 482 6.07 -6.50 -18.58
CA ASN A 482 5.24 -5.31 -18.35
C ASN A 482 3.76 -5.66 -18.20
N PHE A 483 3.20 -5.28 -17.06
CA PHE A 483 1.83 -5.56 -16.66
C PHE A 483 0.82 -4.49 -17.16
N LEU A 484 1.27 -3.45 -17.88
CA LEU A 484 0.37 -2.47 -18.48
C LEU A 484 -0.63 -3.17 -19.42
N GLY A 485 -1.91 -2.88 -19.23
CA GLY A 485 -2.99 -3.48 -20.02
C GLY A 485 -3.33 -4.93 -19.63
N CYS A 486 -2.79 -5.47 -18.54
CA CYS A 486 -3.07 -6.83 -18.05
C CYS A 486 -4.41 -6.93 -17.32
N PHE A 487 -5.50 -6.63 -18.04
CA PHE A 487 -6.85 -6.79 -17.55
C PHE A 487 -7.26 -8.26 -17.53
N ALA A 488 -6.79 -9.02 -16.55
CA ALA A 488 -7.00 -10.46 -16.48
C ALA A 488 -8.25 -10.83 -15.68
N PHE A 489 -9.13 -11.62 -16.30
CA PHE A 489 -10.44 -11.96 -15.79
C PHE A 489 -10.64 -13.47 -15.69
N TRP A 490 -11.35 -13.88 -14.65
CA TRP A 490 -11.97 -15.18 -14.50
C TRP A 490 -13.49 -15.00 -14.59
N PHE A 491 -14.07 -15.43 -15.69
CA PHE A 491 -15.50 -15.31 -16.00
C PHE A 491 -16.28 -16.46 -15.39
N ASN A 492 -17.25 -16.09 -14.54
CA ASN A 492 -18.16 -16.99 -13.83
C ASN A 492 -17.51 -18.30 -13.34
N PRO A 493 -16.41 -18.26 -12.56
CA PRO A 493 -15.87 -19.49 -11.99
C PRO A 493 -16.82 -20.04 -10.92
N VAL A 494 -17.28 -21.28 -11.11
CA VAL A 494 -18.32 -21.92 -10.29
C VAL A 494 -17.83 -23.28 -9.81
N LEU A 495 -17.93 -23.50 -8.49
CA LEU A 495 -17.76 -24.82 -7.88
C LEU A 495 -19.09 -25.56 -7.82
N SER A 496 -19.13 -26.81 -8.24
CA SER A 496 -20.31 -27.66 -8.11
C SER A 496 -20.00 -28.92 -7.30
N PRO A 497 -20.95 -29.40 -6.46
CA PRO A 497 -20.86 -30.73 -5.86
C PRO A 497 -21.08 -31.87 -6.88
N GLU A 498 -21.49 -31.54 -8.10
CA GLU A 498 -21.63 -32.49 -9.21
C GLU A 498 -20.30 -32.70 -9.95
N PRO A 499 -20.02 -33.92 -10.46
CA PRO A 499 -18.87 -34.17 -11.30
C PRO A 499 -18.96 -33.37 -12.62
N VAL A 500 -17.78 -33.19 -13.23
CA VAL A 500 -17.59 -32.59 -14.56
C VAL A 500 -18.57 -33.19 -15.57
N ARG A 501 -19.33 -32.35 -16.27
CA ARG A 501 -20.18 -32.76 -17.41
C ARG A 501 -19.50 -32.19 -18.65
N SER A 502 -19.04 -33.06 -19.56
CA SER A 502 -18.29 -32.62 -20.74
C SER A 502 -19.03 -31.52 -21.49
N LEU A 503 -18.27 -30.51 -21.91
CA LEU A 503 -18.73 -29.36 -22.69
C LEU A 503 -19.06 -29.72 -24.17
N ASP A 504 -19.41 -30.98 -24.46
CA ASP A 504 -19.71 -31.46 -25.82
C ASP A 504 -21.04 -30.91 -26.37
#